data_AF-A0A6A7AHB3-F1
#
_entry.id   AF-A0A6A7AHB3-F1
#
_cell.length_a   1.000
_cell.length_b   1.000
_cell.length_c   1.000
_cell.angle_alpha   90.00
_cell.angle_beta   90.00
_cell.angle_gamma   90.00
#
_symmetry.space_group_name_H-M   'P 1'
#
loop_
_entity.id
_entity.type
_entity.pdbx_description
1 polymer ?
#
loop_
_entity_poly.entity_id
_entity_poly.type
_entity_poly.pdbx_seq_one_letter_code
_entity_poly.pdbx_strand_id
1 'polypeptide(L)'
;MAYRDQVERLNRGGIDVVGKERFTYLYSPARERALTRRNIKAGWSATGLYPFNPNRVLKDIPKPSAEVVVLGIAITSTDTHMPDETKMHIQKLANAAQISFAERVLLKDRNRFLFKINNVAKARRSTRSIVLGKAKVTSFEDLEEAKARRAAKEEVALKKVYRSRKRKGSALEADADSSVDKGETVRVNEALQRR
;
A
#
# COMPACT_ATOMS: atom_id res chain seq x y z
N MET A 1 -1.36 5.32 -7.03
CA MET A 1 -0.24 5.84 -6.20
C MET A 1 0.84 6.23 -7.19
N ALA A 2 1.39 7.45 -7.15
CA ALA A 2 2.15 8.01 -8.28
C ALA A 2 3.25 7.08 -8.86
N TYR A 3 3.96 6.34 -8.00
CA TYR A 3 4.97 5.35 -8.42
C TYR A 3 4.36 4.09 -9.04
N ARG A 4 3.30 3.55 -8.43
CA ARG A 4 2.53 2.42 -8.98
C ARG A 4 2.04 2.72 -10.39
N ASP A 5 1.51 3.92 -10.60
CA ASP A 5 0.93 4.32 -11.87
C ASP A 5 2.01 4.40 -12.99
N GLN A 6 3.28 4.66 -12.63
CA GLN A 6 4.39 4.62 -13.59
C GLN A 6 4.90 3.22 -13.86
N VAL A 7 4.98 2.37 -12.84
CA VAL A 7 5.34 0.96 -13.01
C VAL A 7 4.30 0.26 -13.88
N GLU A 8 3.01 0.53 -13.66
CA GLU A 8 1.93 -0.01 -14.49
C GLU A 8 2.00 0.45 -15.95
N ARG A 9 2.45 1.69 -16.22
CA ARG A 9 2.69 2.17 -17.60
C ARG A 9 3.86 1.42 -18.25
N LEU A 10 4.92 1.15 -17.51
CA LEU A 10 6.09 0.41 -18.00
C LEU A 10 5.74 -1.05 -18.28
N ASN A 11 4.96 -1.68 -17.39
CA ASN A 11 4.50 -3.07 -17.55
C ASN A 11 3.64 -3.25 -18.82
N ARG A 12 2.85 -2.23 -19.21
CA ARG A 12 2.12 -2.23 -20.49
C ARG A 12 3.05 -2.23 -21.71
N GLY A 13 4.29 -1.75 -21.55
CA GLY A 13 5.35 -1.81 -22.56
C GLY A 13 6.14 -3.12 -22.58
N GLY A 14 5.71 -4.15 -21.84
CA GLY A 14 6.35 -5.47 -21.81
C GLY A 14 7.56 -5.58 -20.88
N ILE A 15 7.82 -4.57 -20.03
CA ILE A 15 8.87 -4.63 -19.00
C ILE A 15 8.19 -4.82 -17.65
N ASP A 16 8.20 -6.06 -17.17
CA ASP A 16 7.55 -6.54 -15.95
C ASP A 16 8.49 -6.59 -14.73
N VAL A 17 9.81 -6.52 -14.95
CA VAL A 17 10.82 -6.47 -13.88
C VAL A 17 11.51 -5.10 -13.83
N VAL A 18 11.28 -4.37 -12.74
CA VAL A 18 11.95 -3.09 -12.48
C VAL A 18 13.27 -3.35 -11.74
N GLY A 19 14.37 -3.36 -12.49
CA GLY A 19 15.73 -3.39 -11.93
C GLY A 19 16.18 -2.03 -11.38
N LYS A 20 17.34 -2.02 -10.70
CA LYS A 20 17.95 -0.80 -10.14
C LYS A 20 18.21 0.29 -11.19
N GLU A 21 18.54 -0.13 -12.40
CA GLU A 21 18.80 0.77 -13.55
C GLU A 21 17.57 1.58 -13.96
N ARG A 22 16.37 0.98 -13.85
CA ARG A 22 15.10 1.64 -14.23
C ARG A 22 14.45 2.38 -13.07
N PHE A 23 14.83 2.05 -11.83
CA PHE A 23 14.28 2.67 -10.63
C PHE A 23 14.46 4.19 -10.62
N THR A 24 15.67 4.70 -10.89
CA THR A 24 15.95 6.15 -10.84
C THR A 24 15.12 6.92 -11.86
N TYR A 25 15.00 6.38 -13.08
CA TYR A 25 14.19 6.94 -14.15
C TYR A 25 12.70 6.96 -13.82
N LEU A 26 12.15 5.87 -13.27
CA LEU A 26 10.75 5.80 -12.84
C LEU A 26 10.50 6.74 -11.66
N TYR A 27 11.36 6.68 -10.63
CA TYR A 27 11.19 7.38 -9.37
C TYR A 27 11.15 8.90 -9.54
N SER A 28 11.93 9.48 -10.46
CA SER A 28 12.00 10.92 -10.65
C SER A 28 10.61 11.56 -10.91
N PRO A 29 9.85 11.18 -11.96
CA PRO A 29 8.51 11.71 -12.17
C PRO A 29 7.47 11.23 -11.14
N ALA A 30 7.73 10.15 -10.38
CA ALA A 30 6.87 9.73 -9.27
C ALA A 30 7.00 10.69 -8.10
N ARG A 31 8.25 11.05 -7.80
CA ARG A 31 8.64 11.94 -6.73
C ARG A 31 8.03 13.31 -6.92
N GLU A 32 8.07 13.85 -8.13
CA GLU A 32 7.45 15.15 -8.44
C GLU A 32 5.93 15.15 -8.19
N ARG A 33 5.25 14.06 -8.57
CA ARG A 33 3.80 13.91 -8.32
C ARG A 33 3.47 13.63 -6.86
N ALA A 34 4.33 12.90 -6.15
CA ALA A 34 4.09 12.49 -4.77
C ALA A 34 4.44 13.60 -3.77
N LEU A 35 5.61 14.22 -3.91
CA LEU A 35 6.18 15.21 -2.98
C LEU A 35 5.76 16.65 -3.32
N THR A 36 4.46 16.86 -3.55
CA THR A 36 3.91 18.21 -3.69
C THR A 36 3.71 18.85 -2.32
N ARG A 37 3.76 20.19 -2.26
CA ARG A 37 3.50 20.95 -1.00
C ARG A 37 2.17 20.55 -0.35
N ARG A 38 1.15 20.27 -1.16
CA ARG A 38 -0.17 19.81 -0.70
C ARG A 38 -0.09 18.42 -0.06
N ASN A 39 0.54 17.47 -0.73
CA ASN A 39 0.64 16.09 -0.24
C ASN A 39 1.51 15.97 1.01
N ILE A 40 2.60 16.74 1.07
CA ILE A 40 3.46 16.82 2.26
C ILE A 40 2.65 17.35 3.44
N LYS A 41 1.98 18.50 3.30
CA LYS A 41 1.11 19.07 4.35
C LYS A 41 -0.01 18.10 4.76
N ALA A 42 -0.61 17.40 3.81
CA ALA A 42 -1.65 16.41 4.08
C ALA A 42 -1.11 15.23 4.91
N GLY A 43 0.10 14.73 4.59
CA GLY A 43 0.78 13.68 5.34
C GLY A 43 1.04 14.09 6.79
N TRP A 44 1.62 15.27 7.01
CA TRP A 44 1.82 15.82 8.36
C TRP A 44 0.51 16.02 9.13
N SER A 45 -0.55 16.49 8.46
CA SER A 45 -1.86 16.63 9.10
C SER A 45 -2.45 15.28 9.50
N ALA A 46 -2.26 14.23 8.69
CA ALA A 46 -2.78 12.89 8.98
C ALA A 46 -2.05 12.23 10.16
N THR A 47 -0.76 12.52 10.33
CA THR A 47 0.04 12.04 11.47
C THR A 47 -0.12 12.91 12.73
N GLY A 48 -0.92 13.98 12.67
CA GLY A 48 -1.10 14.91 13.77
C GLY A 48 0.09 15.85 14.00
N LEU A 49 1.10 15.83 13.13
CA LEU A 49 2.21 16.77 13.13
C LEU A 49 1.81 18.07 12.40
N TYR A 50 0.71 18.67 12.84
CA TYR A 50 0.35 20.01 12.39
C TYR A 50 1.03 21.03 13.31
N PRO A 51 1.63 22.13 12.81
CA PRO A 51 2.13 23.20 13.66
C PRO A 51 1.03 23.64 14.63
N PHE A 52 1.36 23.77 15.92
CA PHE A 52 0.39 24.05 16.99
C PHE A 52 -0.60 25.15 16.56
N ASN A 53 -1.89 24.81 16.46
CA ASN A 53 -2.94 25.73 16.03
C ASN A 53 -4.01 25.82 17.13
N PRO A 54 -3.96 26.85 18.00
CA PRO A 54 -4.88 26.98 19.12
C PRO A 54 -6.34 27.12 18.67
N ASN A 55 -6.59 27.72 17.50
CA ASN A 55 -7.95 27.89 16.97
C ASN A 55 -8.63 26.57 16.59
N ARG A 56 -7.88 25.48 16.34
CA ARG A 56 -8.46 24.15 16.13
C ARG A 56 -8.97 23.57 17.45
N VAL A 57 -8.14 23.66 18.49
CA VAL A 57 -8.48 23.21 19.84
C VAL A 57 -9.71 23.96 20.35
N LEU A 58 -9.78 25.27 20.12
CA LEU A 58 -10.92 26.11 20.54
C LEU A 58 -12.24 25.81 19.80
N LYS A 59 -12.20 25.21 18.60
CA LYS A 59 -13.42 24.81 17.86
C LYS A 59 -14.01 23.50 18.34
N ASP A 60 -13.17 22.60 18.83
CA ASP A 60 -13.58 21.28 19.31
C ASP A 60 -14.10 21.34 20.76
N ILE A 61 -13.83 22.44 21.48
CA ILE A 61 -14.42 22.69 22.79
C ILE A 61 -15.89 23.06 22.57
N PRO A 62 -16.86 22.30 23.12
CA PRO A 62 -18.26 22.68 23.06
C PRO A 62 -18.43 24.04 23.71
N LYS A 63 -18.96 25.00 22.95
CA LYS A 63 -19.26 26.33 23.46
C LYS A 63 -20.15 26.17 24.69
N PRO A 64 -19.79 26.71 25.87
CA PRO A 64 -20.61 26.56 27.06
C PRO A 64 -22.02 27.06 26.71
N SER A 65 -23.03 26.21 26.94
CA SER A 65 -24.44 26.56 26.67
C SER A 65 -24.73 27.90 27.34
N ALA A 66 -25.31 28.83 26.58
CA ALA A 66 -25.66 30.15 27.08
C ALA A 66 -26.52 30.07 28.36
N GLU A 67 -27.25 28.95 28.54
CA GLU A 67 -28.03 28.64 29.74
C GLU A 67 -27.20 28.58 31.02
N VAL A 68 -25.94 28.11 30.98
CA VAL A 68 -25.05 28.04 32.15
C VAL A 68 -24.54 29.44 32.55
N VAL A 69 -24.34 30.31 31.56
CA VAL A 69 -23.97 31.71 31.78
C VAL A 69 -25.16 32.48 32.36
N VAL A 70 -26.37 32.23 31.84
CA VAL A 70 -27.61 32.84 32.32
C VAL A 70 -27.95 32.39 33.74
N LEU A 71 -27.76 31.11 34.11
CA LEU A 71 -27.99 30.63 35.48
C LEU A 71 -27.02 31.26 36.48
N GLY A 72 -25.74 31.41 36.11
CA GLY A 72 -24.73 32.08 36.95
C GLY A 72 -25.03 33.56 37.19
N ILE A 73 -25.60 34.26 36.19
CA ILE A 73 -26.04 35.67 36.31
C ILE A 73 -27.36 35.78 37.08
N ALA A 74 -28.27 34.80 36.94
CA ALA A 74 -29.54 34.80 37.63
C ALA A 74 -29.38 34.58 39.14
N ILE A 75 -28.48 33.69 39.58
CA ILE A 75 -28.26 33.40 41.01
C ILE A 75 -27.69 34.61 41.78
N THR A 76 -26.96 35.50 41.11
CA THR A 76 -26.45 36.74 41.73
C THR A 76 -27.47 37.88 41.75
N SER A 77 -28.59 37.74 41.04
CA SER A 77 -29.60 38.79 40.84
C SER A 77 -30.85 38.66 41.72
N THR A 78 -31.08 37.52 42.38
CA THR A 78 -32.37 37.23 43.04
C THR A 78 -32.50 37.69 44.48
N ASP A 79 -31.47 38.24 45.13
CA ASP A 79 -31.65 38.76 46.49
C ASP A 79 -30.70 39.91 46.83
N THR A 80 -31.25 41.12 46.87
CA THR A 80 -30.54 42.36 47.22
C THR A 80 -30.04 42.34 48.68
N HIS A 81 -30.43 41.35 49.49
CA HIS A 81 -30.09 41.26 50.92
C HIS A 81 -29.31 39.99 51.33
N MET A 82 -28.67 39.27 50.39
CA MET A 82 -27.77 38.15 50.73
C MET A 82 -26.40 38.65 51.23
N PRO A 83 -25.85 38.13 52.35
CA PRO A 83 -24.52 38.52 52.83
C PRO A 83 -23.43 38.08 51.84
N ASP A 84 -22.39 38.91 51.66
CA ASP A 84 -21.37 38.72 50.61
C ASP A 84 -20.63 37.39 50.71
N GLU A 85 -20.47 36.83 51.91
CA GLU A 85 -19.88 35.51 52.12
C GLU A 85 -20.67 34.41 51.40
N THR A 86 -22.01 34.42 51.52
CA THR A 86 -22.88 33.42 50.87
C THR A 86 -22.82 33.50 49.36
N LYS A 87 -22.81 34.72 48.80
CA LYS A 87 -22.62 34.95 47.35
C LYS A 87 -21.29 34.39 46.86
N MET A 88 -20.21 34.61 47.61
CA MET A 88 -18.88 34.07 47.28
C MET A 88 -18.87 32.53 47.29
N HIS A 89 -19.48 31.89 48.30
CA HIS A 89 -19.53 30.44 48.38
C HIS A 89 -20.33 29.82 47.23
N ILE A 90 -21.46 30.43 46.87
CA ILE A 90 -22.29 30.00 45.75
C ILE A 90 -21.53 30.16 44.43
N GLN A 91 -20.84 31.28 44.22
CA GLN A 91 -20.02 31.50 43.03
C GLN A 91 -18.87 30.49 42.92
N LYS A 92 -18.18 30.19 44.03
CA LYS A 92 -17.13 29.16 44.08
C LYS A 92 -17.68 27.79 43.70
N LEU A 93 -18.85 27.42 44.22
CA LEU A 93 -19.51 26.17 43.91
C LEU A 93 -19.93 26.12 42.42
N ALA A 94 -20.48 27.21 41.89
CA ALA A 94 -20.84 27.32 40.48
C ALA A 94 -19.61 27.18 39.55
N ASN A 95 -18.51 27.88 39.86
CA ASN A 95 -17.26 27.78 39.10
C ASN A 95 -16.67 26.36 39.16
N ALA A 96 -16.68 25.73 40.34
CA ALA A 96 -16.23 24.35 40.50
C ALA A 96 -17.10 23.36 39.70
N ALA A 97 -18.42 23.54 39.72
CA ALA A 97 -19.35 22.72 38.93
C ALA A 97 -19.07 22.86 37.43
N GLN A 98 -18.92 24.10 36.93
CA GLN A 98 -18.58 24.38 35.53
C GLN A 98 -17.29 23.68 35.09
N ILE A 99 -16.22 23.79 35.89
CA ILE A 99 -14.94 23.12 35.62
C ILE A 99 -15.13 21.60 35.61
N SER A 100 -15.81 21.04 36.61
CA SER A 100 -16.03 19.59 36.71
C SER A 100 -16.82 19.03 35.53
N PHE A 101 -17.81 19.78 35.01
CA PHE A 101 -18.57 19.38 33.84
C PHE A 101 -17.73 19.45 32.57
N ALA A 102 -16.94 20.51 32.39
CA ALA A 102 -16.03 20.64 31.26
C ALA A 102 -15.00 19.49 31.25
N GLU A 103 -14.38 19.19 32.39
CA GLU A 103 -13.45 18.07 32.54
C GLU A 103 -14.10 16.73 32.20
N ARG A 104 -15.33 16.47 32.69
CA ARG A 104 -16.07 15.24 32.37
C ARG A 104 -16.32 15.08 30.87
N VAL A 105 -16.63 16.17 30.15
CA VAL A 105 -16.82 16.13 28.70
C VAL A 105 -15.51 15.76 28.00
N LEU A 106 -14.40 16.43 28.34
CA LEU A 106 -13.07 16.14 27.77
C LEU A 106 -12.63 14.70 28.05
N LEU A 107 -12.85 14.20 29.27
CA LEU A 107 -12.54 12.83 29.67
C LEU A 107 -13.36 11.81 28.87
N LYS A 108 -14.65 12.06 28.66
CA LYS A 108 -15.52 11.21 27.84
C LYS A 108 -15.04 11.16 26.39
N ASP A 109 -14.69 12.30 25.81
CA ASP A 109 -14.18 12.36 24.44
C ASP A 109 -12.84 11.63 24.29
N ARG A 110 -11.93 11.81 25.26
CA ARG A 110 -10.66 11.07 25.28
C ARG A 110 -10.87 9.57 25.39
N ASN A 111 -11.75 9.12 26.28
CA ASN A 111 -12.08 7.69 26.42
C ASN A 111 -12.70 7.14 25.13
N ARG A 112 -13.58 7.89 24.47
CA ARG A 112 -14.15 7.52 23.18
C ARG A 112 -13.09 7.38 22.10
N PHE A 113 -12.13 8.32 22.05
CA PHE A 113 -11.01 8.28 21.12
C PHE A 113 -10.11 7.05 21.37
N LEU A 114 -9.73 6.81 22.62
CA LEU A 114 -8.93 5.65 23.01
C LEU A 114 -9.64 4.33 22.69
N PHE A 115 -10.95 4.25 22.93
CA PHE A 115 -11.75 3.08 22.60
C PHE A 115 -11.70 2.75 21.09
N LYS A 116 -11.84 3.76 20.23
CA LYS A 116 -11.72 3.59 18.77
C LYS A 116 -10.33 3.07 18.38
N ILE A 117 -9.26 3.67 18.89
CA ILE A 117 -7.89 3.24 18.61
C ILE A 117 -7.65 1.81 19.09
N ASN A 118 -8.06 1.50 20.32
CA ASN A 118 -7.88 0.17 20.91
C ASN A 118 -8.61 -0.90 20.13
N ASN A 119 -9.84 -0.63 19.66
CA ASN A 119 -10.57 -1.59 18.83
C ASN A 119 -9.86 -1.84 17.49
N VAL A 120 -9.32 -0.81 16.85
CA VAL A 120 -8.52 -0.97 15.62
C VAL A 120 -7.22 -1.74 15.90
N ALA A 121 -6.52 -1.42 16.99
CA ALA A 121 -5.31 -2.12 17.39
C ALA A 121 -5.59 -3.59 17.73
N LYS A 122 -6.71 -3.88 18.41
CA LYS A 122 -7.18 -5.23 18.70
C LYS A 122 -7.49 -5.98 17.41
N ALA A 123 -8.19 -5.36 16.45
CA ALA A 123 -8.44 -5.94 15.13
C ALA A 123 -7.15 -6.28 14.38
N ARG A 124 -6.13 -5.40 14.45
CA ARG A 124 -4.80 -5.67 13.87
C ARG A 124 -4.09 -6.85 14.52
N ARG A 125 -4.17 -7.00 15.84
CA ARG A 125 -3.58 -8.14 16.57
C ARG A 125 -4.34 -9.44 16.32
N SER A 126 -5.66 -9.39 16.23
CA SER A 126 -6.50 -10.57 15.99
C SER A 126 -6.41 -11.06 14.54
N THR A 127 -6.15 -10.15 13.60
CA THR A 127 -5.83 -10.52 12.22
C THR A 127 -4.53 -11.31 12.24
N ARG A 128 -4.61 -12.63 12.10
CA ARG A 128 -3.45 -13.52 12.05
C ARG A 128 -2.42 -12.93 11.09
N SER A 129 -1.21 -12.69 11.58
CA SER A 129 -0.10 -12.34 10.72
C SER A 129 0.13 -13.50 9.74
N ILE A 130 -0.02 -13.22 8.45
CA ILE A 130 0.45 -14.15 7.42
C ILE A 130 1.97 -14.04 7.44
N VAL A 131 2.62 -14.92 8.18
CA VAL A 131 4.08 -15.06 8.13
C VAL A 131 4.42 -15.49 6.71
N LEU A 132 5.05 -14.61 5.92
CA LEU A 132 5.49 -14.85 4.54
C LEU A 132 6.67 -15.85 4.45
N GLY A 133 6.76 -16.78 5.40
CA GLY A 133 7.85 -17.73 5.56
C GLY A 133 9.03 -17.18 6.38
N LYS A 134 9.94 -18.08 6.77
CA LYS A 134 11.25 -17.71 7.32
C LYS A 134 12.17 -17.36 6.14
N ALA A 135 12.70 -16.14 6.11
CA ALA A 135 13.63 -15.73 5.08
C ALA A 135 14.95 -16.51 5.20
N LYS A 136 15.31 -17.28 4.16
CA LYS A 136 16.66 -17.85 4.03
C LYS A 136 17.59 -16.73 3.57
N VAL A 137 18.64 -16.44 4.36
CA VAL A 137 19.74 -15.58 3.92
C VAL A 137 20.48 -16.36 2.83
N THR A 138 20.28 -15.98 1.57
CA THR A 138 20.95 -16.62 0.43
C THR A 138 22.35 -16.04 0.30
N SER A 139 23.37 -16.91 0.29
CA SER A 139 24.76 -16.52 -0.01
C SER A 139 24.92 -16.19 -1.50
N PHE A 140 26.08 -15.65 -1.89
CA PHE A 140 26.38 -15.40 -3.29
C PHE A 140 26.32 -16.69 -4.14
N GLU A 141 26.78 -17.81 -3.59
CA GLU A 141 26.72 -19.13 -4.22
C GLU A 141 25.27 -19.60 -4.46
N ASP A 142 24.38 -19.43 -3.48
CA ASP A 142 22.95 -19.74 -3.64
C ASP A 142 22.32 -18.94 -4.82
N LEU A 143 22.81 -17.71 -5.08
CA LEU A 143 22.33 -16.87 -6.17
C LEU A 143 22.85 -17.33 -7.55
N GLU A 144 24.09 -17.80 -7.63
CA GLU A 144 24.65 -18.37 -8.87
C GLU A 144 23.96 -19.68 -9.24
N GLU A 145 23.75 -20.57 -8.26
CA GLU A 145 22.98 -21.79 -8.46
C GLU A 145 21.55 -21.49 -8.92
N ALA A 146 20.91 -20.47 -8.33
CA ALA A 146 19.57 -20.06 -8.74
C ALA A 146 19.54 -19.54 -10.19
N LYS A 147 20.57 -18.82 -10.64
CA LYS A 147 20.70 -18.39 -12.04
C LYS A 147 20.90 -19.59 -12.98
N ALA A 148 21.77 -20.53 -12.63
CA ALA A 148 21.99 -21.75 -13.41
C ALA A 148 20.71 -22.59 -13.52
N ARG A 149 19.96 -22.73 -12.42
CA ARG A 149 18.66 -23.43 -12.42
C ARG A 149 17.60 -22.73 -13.27
N ARG A 150 17.64 -21.41 -13.41
CA ARG A 150 16.74 -20.67 -14.32
C ARG A 150 17.15 -20.85 -15.77
N ALA A 151 18.43 -20.70 -16.10
CA ALA A 151 18.95 -20.93 -17.45
C ALA A 151 18.63 -22.36 -17.94
N ALA A 152 18.83 -23.38 -17.11
CA ALA A 152 18.49 -24.75 -17.45
C ALA A 152 16.97 -24.95 -17.69
N LYS A 153 16.12 -24.29 -16.89
CA LYS A 153 14.66 -24.33 -17.09
C LYS A 153 14.22 -23.62 -18.36
N GLU A 154 14.85 -22.50 -18.72
CA GLU A 154 14.61 -21.77 -19.97
C GLU A 154 15.05 -22.60 -21.17
N GLU A 155 16.23 -23.21 -21.14
CA GLU A 155 16.71 -24.14 -22.19
C GLU A 155 15.76 -25.33 -22.39
N VAL A 156 15.28 -25.93 -21.30
CA VAL A 156 14.29 -27.01 -21.36
C VAL A 156 12.96 -26.50 -21.92
N ALA A 157 12.52 -25.29 -21.56
CA ALA A 157 11.31 -24.68 -22.09
C ALA A 157 11.44 -24.38 -23.59
N LEU A 158 12.56 -23.82 -24.05
CA LEU A 158 12.87 -23.58 -25.45
C LEU A 158 12.88 -24.86 -26.26
N LYS A 159 13.51 -25.93 -25.75
CA LYS A 159 13.49 -27.26 -26.39
C LYS A 159 12.09 -27.86 -26.46
N LYS A 160 11.27 -27.69 -25.41
CA LYS A 160 9.86 -28.13 -25.42
C LYS A 160 9.03 -27.34 -26.44
N VAL A 161 9.22 -26.02 -26.53
CA VAL A 161 8.56 -25.16 -27.52
C VAL A 161 9.00 -25.51 -28.95
N TYR A 162 10.28 -25.77 -29.18
CA TYR A 162 10.79 -26.23 -30.48
C TYR A 162 10.19 -27.59 -30.86
N ARG A 163 10.15 -28.54 -29.93
CA ARG A 163 9.60 -29.89 -30.14
C ARG A 163 8.09 -29.86 -30.38
N SER A 164 7.34 -28.97 -29.73
CA SER A 164 5.91 -28.80 -29.98
C SER A 164 5.65 -28.18 -31.35
N ARG A 165 6.47 -27.21 -31.77
CA ARG A 165 6.38 -26.56 -33.08
C ARG A 165 6.66 -27.55 -34.23
N LYS A 166 7.67 -28.43 -34.08
CA LYS A 166 7.97 -29.48 -35.07
C LYS A 166 6.84 -30.50 -35.23
N ARG A 167 6.14 -30.87 -34.15
CA ARG A 167 4.98 -31.78 -34.20
C ARG A 167 3.76 -31.19 -34.91
N LYS A 168 3.68 -29.86 -35.02
CA LYS A 168 2.58 -29.16 -35.70
C LYS A 168 2.86 -28.91 -37.20
N GLY A 169 4.10 -29.12 -37.65
CA GLY A 169 4.52 -28.91 -39.04
C GLY A 169 4.49 -30.16 -39.92
N SER A 170 4.33 -31.36 -39.38
CA SER A 170 4.30 -32.61 -40.18
C SER A 170 2.89 -33.00 -40.67
N ALA A 171 1.99 -32.03 -40.82
CA ALA A 171 0.59 -32.27 -41.22
C ALA A 171 0.14 -31.44 -42.45
N LEU A 172 1.03 -30.67 -43.07
CA LEU A 172 0.77 -29.94 -44.31
C LEU A 172 2.01 -30.09 -45.17
N GLU A 173 1.97 -31.00 -46.13
CA GLU A 173 2.66 -31.00 -47.43
C GLU A 173 2.60 -32.45 -47.97
N ALA A 174 1.40 -32.82 -48.43
CA ALA A 174 1.20 -33.85 -49.42
C ALA A 174 0.02 -33.34 -50.28
N ASP A 175 0.34 -32.72 -51.42
CA ASP A 175 -0.26 -33.01 -52.74
C ASP A 175 -0.02 -31.87 -53.76
N ALA A 176 0.20 -32.32 -55.01
CA ALA A 176 0.30 -31.62 -56.31
C ALA A 176 1.71 -31.14 -56.76
N ASP A 177 2.21 -31.35 -57.97
CA ASP A 177 1.88 -32.23 -59.11
C ASP A 177 3.06 -32.15 -60.14
N SER A 178 3.27 -33.23 -60.90
CA SER A 178 3.95 -33.49 -62.19
C SER A 178 5.12 -32.65 -62.78
N SER A 179 6.17 -33.34 -63.28
CA SER A 179 6.51 -33.52 -64.72
C SER A 179 8.03 -33.66 -65.06
N VAL A 180 8.36 -34.82 -65.64
CA VAL A 180 9.36 -35.25 -66.65
C VAL A 180 10.44 -34.26 -67.15
N ASP A 181 11.74 -34.64 -67.12
CA ASP A 181 12.58 -34.98 -68.31
C ASP A 181 14.02 -35.46 -67.92
N LYS A 182 14.65 -36.16 -68.86
CA LYS A 182 15.72 -37.16 -68.83
C LYS A 182 17.15 -36.66 -68.53
N GLY A 183 18.00 -37.59 -68.09
CA GLY A 183 19.47 -37.43 -68.05
C GLY A 183 20.20 -38.65 -67.50
N GLU A 184 20.64 -39.51 -68.40
CA GLU A 184 21.33 -40.79 -68.24
C GLU A 184 22.79 -40.69 -67.73
N THR A 185 23.26 -41.66 -66.92
CA THR A 185 24.49 -42.51 -67.09
C THR A 185 24.94 -43.17 -65.76
N VAL A 186 24.84 -44.52 -65.65
CA VAL A 186 25.93 -45.54 -65.68
C VAL A 186 26.78 -45.59 -64.38
N ARG A 187 26.55 -46.56 -63.46
CA ARG A 187 27.29 -47.87 -63.25
C ARG A 187 28.73 -47.66 -62.68
N VAL A 188 29.31 -48.34 -61.69
CA VAL A 188 29.18 -49.63 -60.94
C VAL A 188 30.00 -49.49 -59.62
N ASN A 189 29.79 -50.36 -58.62
CA ASN A 189 30.78 -51.04 -57.74
C ASN A 189 30.30 -51.10 -56.28
N GLU A 190 30.41 -52.16 -55.49
CA GLU A 190 30.87 -53.55 -55.62
C GLU A 190 30.50 -54.19 -54.26
N ALA A 191 29.76 -55.31 -54.22
CA ALA A 191 29.49 -56.00 -52.96
C ALA A 191 29.44 -57.51 -53.15
N LEU A 192 30.16 -58.18 -52.24
CA LEU A 192 30.03 -59.56 -51.78
C LEU A 192 30.70 -60.67 -52.60
N GLN A 193 31.91 -61.02 -52.14
CA GLN A 193 32.29 -62.42 -51.98
C GLN A 193 32.29 -62.77 -50.48
N ARG A 194 31.35 -63.64 -50.07
CA ARG A 194 31.46 -64.45 -48.86
C ARG A 194 30.84 -65.82 -49.13
N ARG A 195 31.74 -66.81 -49.20
CA ARG A 195 31.59 -68.26 -48.99
C ARG A 195 30.82 -69.06 -50.04
#